data_AF-A0A926D3H1-F1
#
_entry.id   AF-A0A926D3H1-F1
#
_cell.length_a   1.000
_cell.length_b   1.000
_cell.length_c   1.000
_cell.angle_alpha   90.00
_cell.angle_beta   90.00
_cell.angle_gamma   90.00
#
_symmetry.space_group_name_H-M   'P 1'
#
loop_
_entity.id
_entity.type
_entity.pdbx_description
1 polymer ?
#
loop_
_entity_poly.entity_id
_entity_poly.type
_entity_poly.pdbx_seq_one_letter_code
_entity_poly.pdbx_strand_id
1 'polypeptide(L)'
;MNKKGYTLVEAIVAIAVAGIFCLCAAMVITPILNSYRRIAATSDGQLIAGNVLDAIRNKAAYATALNASSSGEAIDLGNGIIAVSEEGYLVVNDELQFARSYYNGKTLGMTVEQAGQDRVDVTVSVRDWDREIYTVTATVAPLRNVLTRTYSIYEPEGMRQAAQEVVKGYEGTGWGANDKSFYELYNQVYGGSFPEYSLDNILSAEKRQAMLDEFYATHGSSDPGRFRYESMVHNAHYLVPFITKDTLVPLIYVTDMPKNATHTRVTMLYYNFTWYYPVKDWGYFLPGFNGLTDEEIAAKLSDTTQWIPVSQLR
;
A
#
# COMPACT_ATOMS: atom_id res chain seq x y z
N MET A 1 18.67 43.90 -68.98
CA MET A 1 18.52 42.69 -68.15
C MET A 1 19.10 41.51 -68.90
N ASN A 2 20.28 41.02 -68.49
CA ASN A 2 20.95 39.88 -69.12
C ASN A 2 20.20 38.58 -68.80
N LYS A 3 19.45 38.03 -69.76
CA LYS A 3 18.95 36.65 -69.70
C LYS A 3 19.93 35.74 -70.42
N LYS A 4 20.99 35.31 -69.75
CA LYS A 4 21.76 34.13 -70.21
C LYS A 4 20.88 32.91 -69.96
N GLY A 5 20.36 32.30 -71.03
CA GLY A 5 19.61 31.06 -70.93
C GLY A 5 20.55 29.94 -70.46
N TYR A 6 20.10 29.13 -69.51
CA TYR A 6 20.81 27.93 -69.08
C TYR A 6 20.96 26.98 -70.26
N THR A 7 22.17 26.44 -70.44
CA THR A 7 22.39 25.37 -71.42
C THR A 7 21.83 24.06 -70.88
N LEU A 8 21.34 23.18 -71.77
CA LEU A 8 20.79 21.87 -71.39
C LEU A 8 21.77 21.06 -70.52
N VAL A 9 23.06 21.20 -70.79
CA VAL A 9 24.15 20.54 -70.05
C VAL A 9 24.23 21.04 -68.61
N GLU A 10 24.16 22.35 -68.37
CA GLU A 10 24.17 22.91 -67.00
C GLU A 10 22.96 22.43 -66.18
N ALA A 11 21.79 22.30 -66.81
CA ALA A 11 20.60 21.76 -66.15
C ALA A 11 20.77 20.28 -65.76
N ILE A 12 21.31 19.45 -66.65
CA ILE A 12 21.56 18.03 -66.37
C ILE A 12 22.58 17.87 -65.25
N VAL A 13 23.67 18.65 -65.26
CA VAL A 13 24.70 18.61 -64.22
C VAL A 13 24.13 19.07 -62.88
N ALA A 14 23.35 20.16 -62.85
CA ALA A 14 22.72 20.65 -61.62
C ALA A 14 21.76 19.61 -61.01
N ILE A 15 20.96 18.92 -61.83
CA ILE A 15 20.07 17.85 -61.38
C ILE A 15 20.87 16.65 -60.85
N ALA A 16 21.96 16.26 -61.53
CA ALA A 16 22.81 15.16 -61.10
C ALA A 16 23.47 15.44 -59.74
N VAL A 17 24.02 16.65 -59.56
CA VAL A 17 24.61 17.07 -58.28
C VAL A 17 23.54 17.14 -57.19
N ALA A 18 22.38 17.73 -57.46
CA ALA A 18 21.28 17.76 -56.50
C ALA A 18 20.78 16.35 -56.11
N GLY A 19 20.71 15.43 -57.07
CA GLY A 19 20.34 14.03 -56.83
C GLY A 19 21.31 13.31 -55.89
N ILE A 20 22.62 13.51 -56.08
CA ILE A 20 23.65 12.96 -55.18
C ILE A 20 23.50 13.55 -53.78
N PHE A 21 23.29 14.86 -53.66
CA PHE A 21 23.05 15.51 -52.36
C PHE A 21 21.80 14.96 -51.65
N CYS A 22 20.69 14.78 -52.37
CA CYS A 22 19.47 14.19 -51.82
C CYS A 22 19.68 12.73 -51.37
N LEU A 23 20.44 11.93 -52.13
CA LEU A 23 20.78 10.55 -51.76
C LEU A 23 21.66 10.50 -50.50
N CYS A 24 22.69 11.35 -50.41
CA CYS A 24 23.51 11.48 -49.21
C CYS A 24 22.69 11.91 -48.00
N ALA A 25 21.80 12.89 -48.16
CA ALA A 25 20.90 13.34 -47.11
C ALA A 25 19.96 12.21 -46.64
N ALA A 26 19.35 11.47 -47.56
CA ALA A 26 18.50 10.33 -47.23
C ALA A 26 19.28 9.22 -46.48
N MET A 27 20.50 8.90 -46.92
CA MET A 27 21.36 7.91 -46.27
C MET A 27 21.72 8.29 -44.81
N VAL A 28 21.81 9.58 -44.50
CA VAL A 28 22.07 10.06 -43.12
C VAL A 28 20.78 10.16 -42.31
N ILE A 29 19.69 10.66 -42.90
CA ILE A 29 18.42 10.90 -42.20
C ILE A 29 17.74 9.59 -41.80
N THR A 30 17.76 8.57 -42.66
CA THR A 30 17.03 7.31 -42.40
C THR A 30 17.51 6.58 -41.13
N PRO A 31 18.82 6.35 -40.91
CA PRO A 31 19.31 5.77 -39.65
C PRO A 31 18.94 6.59 -38.41
N ILE A 32 18.98 7.92 -38.50
CA ILE A 32 18.62 8.82 -37.40
C ILE A 32 17.14 8.67 -37.05
N LEU A 33 16.26 8.71 -38.06
CA LEU A 33 14.81 8.52 -37.86
C LEU A 33 14.49 7.13 -37.31
N ASN A 34 15.17 6.08 -37.79
CA ASN A 34 14.99 4.73 -37.28
C ASN A 34 15.43 4.61 -35.81
N SER A 35 16.55 5.26 -35.46
CA SER A 35 17.05 5.29 -34.08
C SER A 35 16.10 6.05 -33.16
N TYR A 36 15.64 7.22 -33.60
CA TYR A 36 14.67 8.03 -32.86
C TYR A 36 13.36 7.28 -32.62
N ARG A 37 12.79 6.64 -33.66
CA ARG A 37 11.58 5.81 -33.54
C ARG A 37 11.78 4.64 -32.58
N ARG A 38 12.94 3.99 -32.59
CA ARG A 38 13.25 2.90 -31.66
C ARG A 38 13.35 3.38 -30.22
N ILE A 39 13.98 4.53 -29.98
CA ILE A 39 14.08 5.13 -28.65
C ILE A 39 12.70 5.53 -28.14
N ALA A 40 11.90 6.19 -28.97
CA ALA A 40 10.52 6.56 -28.64
C ALA A 40 9.67 5.32 -28.30
N ALA A 41 9.72 4.27 -29.13
CA ALA A 41 9.01 3.03 -28.87
C ALA A 41 9.45 2.34 -27.56
N THR A 42 10.75 2.34 -27.27
CA THR A 42 11.27 1.76 -26.01
C THR A 42 10.82 2.57 -24.80
N SER A 43 10.83 3.90 -24.89
CA SER A 43 10.35 4.80 -23.83
C SER A 43 8.86 4.60 -23.56
N ASP A 44 8.05 4.50 -24.61
CA ASP A 44 6.63 4.15 -24.47
C ASP A 44 6.45 2.78 -23.80
N GLY A 45 7.23 1.79 -24.23
CA GLY A 45 7.19 0.43 -23.68
C GLY A 45 7.55 0.39 -22.20
N GLN A 46 8.55 1.16 -21.78
CA GLN A 46 8.93 1.33 -20.37
C GLN A 46 7.79 1.92 -19.53
N LEU A 47 7.15 2.98 -20.04
CA LEU A 47 6.05 3.63 -19.34
C LEU A 47 4.83 2.69 -19.20
N ILE A 48 4.47 1.98 -20.27
CA ILE A 48 3.36 1.01 -20.25
C ILE A 48 3.67 -0.13 -19.28
N ALA A 49 4.85 -0.76 -19.41
CA ALA A 49 5.23 -1.89 -18.57
C ALA A 49 5.31 -1.51 -17.08
N GLY A 50 5.86 -0.34 -16.76
CA GLY A 50 5.94 0.16 -15.39
C GLY A 50 4.56 0.34 -14.77
N ASN A 51 3.66 1.05 -15.45
CA ASN A 51 2.30 1.28 -14.94
C ASN A 51 1.47 0.01 -14.87
N VAL A 52 1.62 -0.91 -15.83
CA VAL A 52 0.98 -2.24 -15.78
C VAL A 52 1.48 -3.02 -14.56
N LEU A 53 2.80 -3.04 -14.32
CA LEU A 53 3.37 -3.73 -13.18
C LEU A 53 2.91 -3.12 -11.85
N ASP A 54 2.79 -1.80 -11.78
CA ASP A 54 2.27 -1.11 -10.59
C ASP A 54 0.78 -1.40 -10.37
N ALA A 55 -0.02 -1.49 -11.43
CA ALA A 55 -1.40 -1.96 -11.32
C ALA A 55 -1.49 -3.41 -10.82
N ILE A 56 -0.63 -4.30 -11.33
CA ILE A 56 -0.54 -5.69 -10.86
C ILE A 56 -0.17 -5.73 -9.37
N ARG A 57 0.86 -4.98 -8.96
CA ARG A 57 1.29 -4.87 -7.55
C ARG A 57 0.16 -4.35 -6.67
N ASN A 58 -0.54 -3.32 -7.12
CA ASN A 58 -1.67 -2.75 -6.40
C ASN A 58 -2.75 -3.83 -6.19
N LYS A 59 -3.18 -4.53 -7.23
CA LYS A 59 -4.18 -5.60 -7.10
C LYS A 59 -3.71 -6.77 -6.23
N ALA A 60 -2.47 -7.18 -6.42
CA ALA A 60 -1.86 -8.26 -5.65
C ALA A 60 -1.68 -7.93 -4.17
N ALA A 61 -1.49 -6.65 -3.81
CA ALA A 61 -1.42 -6.21 -2.42
C ALA A 61 -2.69 -6.57 -1.63
N TYR A 62 -3.85 -6.59 -2.31
CA TYR A 62 -5.18 -6.90 -1.76
C TYR A 62 -5.66 -8.34 -2.04
N ALA A 63 -4.77 -9.21 -2.48
CA ALA A 63 -5.10 -10.59 -2.79
C ALA A 63 -5.21 -11.44 -1.51
N THR A 64 -6.19 -12.35 -1.46
CA THR A 64 -6.34 -13.30 -0.34
C THR A 64 -5.41 -14.51 -0.47
N ALA A 65 -4.97 -14.79 -1.69
CA ALA A 65 -3.92 -15.74 -2.04
C ALA A 65 -3.18 -15.22 -3.26
N LEU A 66 -1.96 -15.67 -3.53
CA LEU A 66 -1.25 -15.30 -4.76
C LEU A 66 -0.61 -16.51 -5.43
N ASN A 67 -1.28 -17.04 -6.45
CA ASN A 67 -0.86 -18.24 -7.17
C ASN A 67 -0.69 -17.97 -8.66
N ALA A 68 0.36 -18.53 -9.24
CA ALA A 68 0.52 -18.59 -10.69
C ALA A 68 -0.49 -19.60 -11.26
N SER A 69 -1.13 -19.27 -12.38
CA SER A 69 -1.96 -20.23 -13.11
C SER A 69 -1.12 -21.40 -13.62
N SER A 70 -1.75 -22.54 -13.89
CA SER A 70 -1.05 -23.70 -14.47
C SER A 70 -0.48 -23.43 -15.85
N SER A 71 -1.01 -22.44 -16.58
CA SER A 71 -0.47 -21.99 -17.87
C SER A 71 0.73 -21.05 -17.72
N GLY A 72 0.95 -20.46 -16.54
CA GLY A 72 1.97 -19.44 -16.32
C GLY A 72 1.64 -18.10 -16.97
N GLU A 73 0.38 -17.82 -17.28
CA GLU A 73 -0.06 -16.60 -18.00
C GLU A 73 -1.04 -15.74 -17.18
N ALA A 74 -1.42 -16.18 -15.99
CA ALA A 74 -2.34 -15.47 -15.12
C ALA A 74 -1.95 -15.61 -13.64
N ILE A 75 -2.43 -14.67 -12.83
CA ILE A 75 -2.29 -14.67 -11.37
C ILE A 75 -3.67 -14.88 -10.78
N ASP A 76 -3.84 -15.94 -9.99
CA ASP A 76 -5.00 -16.14 -9.14
C ASP A 76 -4.78 -15.41 -7.81
N LEU A 77 -5.68 -14.47 -7.52
CA LEU A 77 -5.69 -13.63 -6.32
C LEU A 77 -6.52 -14.26 -5.17
N GLY A 78 -7.15 -15.41 -5.40
CA GLY A 78 -8.14 -16.04 -4.53
C GLY A 78 -9.51 -15.34 -4.53
N ASN A 79 -9.56 -14.05 -4.84
CA ASN A 79 -10.77 -13.24 -5.03
C ASN A 79 -10.92 -12.70 -6.46
N GLY A 80 -10.06 -13.15 -7.39
CA GLY A 80 -10.07 -12.71 -8.76
C GLY A 80 -8.85 -13.20 -9.55
N ILE A 81 -8.80 -12.86 -10.83
CA ILE A 81 -7.73 -13.27 -11.74
C ILE A 81 -7.16 -12.03 -12.43
N ILE A 82 -5.83 -11.93 -12.48
CA ILE A 82 -5.11 -10.98 -13.32
C ILE A 82 -4.57 -11.75 -14.53
N ALA A 83 -4.87 -11.28 -15.74
CA ALA A 83 -4.41 -11.90 -16.97
C ALA A 83 -4.15 -10.84 -18.05
N VAL A 84 -3.55 -11.27 -19.17
CA VAL A 84 -3.58 -10.53 -20.43
C VAL A 84 -4.66 -11.14 -21.30
N SER A 85 -5.56 -10.31 -21.84
CA SER A 85 -6.62 -10.76 -22.74
C SER A 85 -6.05 -11.28 -24.07
N GLU A 86 -6.86 -12.01 -24.85
CA GLU A 86 -6.46 -12.46 -26.19
C GLU A 86 -6.06 -11.31 -27.14
N GLU A 87 -6.61 -10.11 -26.91
CA GLU A 87 -6.26 -8.90 -27.66
C GLU A 87 -4.96 -8.24 -27.17
N GLY A 88 -4.34 -8.73 -26.09
CA GLY A 88 -3.08 -8.24 -25.56
C GLY A 88 -3.20 -7.09 -24.56
N TYR A 89 -4.27 -7.03 -23.76
CA TYR A 89 -4.49 -5.97 -22.75
C TYR A 89 -4.57 -6.52 -21.33
N LEU A 90 -4.16 -5.73 -20.33
CA LEU A 90 -4.26 -6.14 -18.93
C LEU A 90 -5.73 -6.17 -18.50
N VAL A 91 -6.18 -7.32 -18.03
CA VAL A 91 -7.53 -7.51 -17.47
C VAL A 91 -7.44 -8.02 -16.04
N VAL A 92 -8.40 -7.60 -15.22
CA VAL A 92 -8.64 -8.16 -13.89
C VAL A 92 -10.10 -8.57 -13.85
N ASN A 93 -10.38 -9.85 -13.62
CA ASN A 93 -11.73 -10.42 -13.71
C ASN A 93 -12.43 -10.05 -15.04
N ASP A 94 -11.71 -10.20 -16.16
CA ASP A 94 -12.16 -9.86 -17.51
C ASP A 94 -12.46 -8.36 -17.75
N GLU A 95 -12.18 -7.48 -16.78
CA GLU A 95 -12.31 -6.03 -16.94
C GLU A 95 -10.97 -5.37 -17.30
N LEU A 96 -10.99 -4.55 -18.35
CA LEU A 96 -9.83 -3.77 -18.77
C LEU A 96 -9.38 -2.80 -17.67
N GLN A 97 -8.11 -2.90 -17.27
CA GLN A 97 -7.54 -1.99 -16.27
C GLN A 97 -7.16 -0.62 -16.87
N PHE A 98 -6.84 -0.60 -18.15
CA PHE A 98 -6.51 0.62 -18.88
C PHE A 98 -7.32 0.67 -20.19
N ALA A 99 -7.71 1.87 -20.62
CA ALA A 99 -8.37 2.06 -21.90
C ALA A 99 -7.44 1.61 -23.04
N ARG A 100 -7.98 1.03 -24.12
CA ARG A 100 -7.17 0.56 -25.27
C ARG A 100 -6.26 1.65 -25.86
N SER A 101 -6.71 2.91 -25.83
CA SER A 101 -5.94 4.07 -26.28
C SER A 101 -4.66 4.32 -25.46
N TYR A 102 -4.62 3.90 -24.19
CA TYR A 102 -3.44 4.00 -23.34
C TYR A 102 -2.24 3.25 -23.92
N TYR A 103 -2.48 2.07 -24.51
CA TYR A 103 -1.42 1.22 -25.07
C TYR A 103 -0.87 1.75 -26.41
N ASN A 104 -1.51 2.76 -27.02
CA ASN A 104 -1.05 3.39 -28.26
C ASN A 104 -0.70 2.37 -29.37
N GLY A 105 -1.58 1.40 -29.59
CA GLY A 105 -1.43 0.34 -30.60
C GLY A 105 -0.50 -0.83 -30.22
N LYS A 106 0.10 -0.80 -29.02
CA LYS A 106 0.95 -1.87 -28.50
C LYS A 106 0.12 -2.92 -27.75
N THR A 107 0.70 -4.11 -27.58
CA THR A 107 0.09 -5.22 -26.84
C THR A 107 1.02 -5.70 -25.73
N LEU A 108 0.45 -6.42 -24.78
CA LEU A 108 1.16 -7.04 -23.67
C LEU A 108 1.37 -8.54 -23.92
N GLY A 109 2.44 -9.07 -23.35
CA GLY A 109 2.57 -10.47 -22.98
C GLY A 109 2.87 -10.55 -21.49
N MET A 110 2.40 -11.61 -20.84
CA MET A 110 2.63 -11.82 -19.41
C MET A 110 3.05 -13.26 -19.15
N THR A 111 4.08 -13.42 -18.34
CA THR A 111 4.51 -14.72 -17.81
C THR A 111 4.57 -14.62 -16.30
N VAL A 112 4.05 -15.64 -15.62
CA VAL A 112 3.89 -15.69 -14.18
C VAL A 112 4.45 -17.01 -13.67
N GLU A 113 5.41 -16.93 -12.75
CA GLU A 113 6.02 -18.10 -12.12
C GLU A 113 5.79 -18.08 -10.60
N GLN A 114 5.52 -19.24 -10.00
CA GLN A 114 5.38 -19.32 -8.55
C GLN A 114 6.75 -19.18 -7.87
N ALA A 115 6.92 -18.13 -7.07
CA ALA A 115 8.18 -17.82 -6.36
C ALA A 115 8.17 -18.25 -4.87
N GLY A 116 7.08 -18.84 -4.40
CA GLY A 116 6.88 -19.33 -3.03
C GLY A 116 5.41 -19.23 -2.61
N GLN A 117 5.11 -19.50 -1.33
CA GLN A 117 3.75 -19.31 -0.81
C GLN A 117 3.33 -17.84 -0.95
N ASP A 118 2.20 -17.60 -1.61
CA ASP A 118 1.62 -16.27 -1.86
C ASP A 118 2.62 -15.27 -2.49
N ARG A 119 3.44 -15.76 -3.41
CA ARG A 119 4.44 -14.97 -4.13
C ARG A 119 4.59 -15.48 -5.55
N VAL A 120 4.59 -14.55 -6.49
CA VAL A 120 4.80 -14.86 -7.91
C VAL A 120 5.79 -13.87 -8.51
N ASP A 121 6.62 -14.37 -9.42
CA ASP A 121 7.43 -13.55 -10.29
C ASP A 121 6.63 -13.25 -11.55
N VAL A 122 6.41 -11.97 -11.83
CA VAL A 122 5.62 -11.50 -12.97
C VAL A 122 6.56 -10.84 -13.95
N THR A 123 6.59 -11.36 -15.17
CA THR A 123 7.27 -10.77 -16.31
C THR A 123 6.22 -10.19 -17.26
N VAL A 124 6.31 -8.87 -17.51
CA VAL A 124 5.46 -8.16 -18.47
C VAL A 124 6.32 -7.74 -19.65
N SER A 125 5.96 -8.19 -20.84
CA SER A 125 6.54 -7.77 -22.11
C SER A 125 5.59 -6.84 -22.85
N VAL A 126 6.10 -5.76 -23.44
CA VAL A 126 5.35 -4.88 -24.34
C VAL A 126 5.82 -5.15 -25.77
N ARG A 127 4.85 -5.32 -26.67
CA ARG A 127 5.08 -5.63 -28.08
C ARG A 127 4.47 -4.55 -28.97
N ASP A 128 5.21 -4.21 -30.01
CA ASP A 128 4.74 -3.42 -31.15
C ASP A 128 4.62 -4.38 -32.32
N TRP A 129 3.38 -4.75 -32.67
CA TRP A 129 3.08 -5.91 -33.53
C TRP A 129 3.75 -7.18 -32.99
N ASP A 130 4.59 -7.85 -33.79
CA ASP A 130 5.28 -9.08 -33.42
C ASP A 130 6.62 -8.84 -32.71
N ARG A 131 7.00 -7.59 -32.51
CA ARG A 131 8.31 -7.23 -31.94
C ARG A 131 8.17 -6.85 -30.48
N GLU A 132 8.83 -7.61 -29.61
CA GLU A 132 9.08 -7.18 -28.23
C GLU A 132 9.99 -5.95 -28.20
N ILE A 133 9.50 -4.88 -27.55
CA ILE A 133 10.21 -3.61 -27.45
C ILE A 133 10.74 -3.35 -26.03
N TYR A 134 10.12 -3.95 -25.02
CA TYR A 134 10.54 -3.82 -23.62
C TYR A 134 9.95 -4.94 -22.75
N THR A 135 10.70 -5.36 -21.74
CA THR A 135 10.27 -6.38 -20.77
C THR A 135 10.75 -6.01 -19.37
N VAL A 136 9.90 -6.22 -18.38
CA VAL A 136 10.20 -6.01 -16.95
C VAL A 136 9.74 -7.22 -16.14
N THR A 137 10.53 -7.57 -15.12
CA THR A 137 10.19 -8.63 -14.16
C THR A 137 10.17 -8.07 -12.75
N ALA A 138 9.18 -8.46 -11.95
CA ALA A 138 9.23 -8.25 -10.51
C ALA A 138 8.51 -9.36 -9.74
N THR A 139 9.03 -9.63 -8.53
CA THR A 139 8.32 -10.43 -7.55
C THR A 139 7.20 -9.61 -6.93
N VAL A 140 6.00 -10.20 -6.88
CA VAL A 140 4.81 -9.61 -6.28
C VAL A 140 4.33 -10.48 -5.12
N ALA A 141 3.82 -9.85 -4.06
CA ALA A 141 3.33 -10.51 -2.86
C ALA A 141 2.18 -9.69 -2.23
N PRO A 142 1.23 -10.31 -1.52
CA PRO A 142 0.23 -9.60 -0.73
C PRO A 142 0.88 -8.70 0.33
N LEU A 143 0.20 -7.60 0.66
CA LEU A 143 0.70 -6.60 1.60
C LEU A 143 1.04 -7.22 2.96
N ARG A 144 0.18 -8.13 3.46
CA ARG A 144 0.41 -8.88 4.69
C ARG A 144 1.75 -9.60 4.71
N ASN A 145 2.14 -10.23 3.60
CA ASN A 145 3.39 -10.98 3.52
C ASN A 145 4.61 -10.07 3.48
N VAL A 146 4.49 -8.89 2.89
CA VAL A 146 5.54 -7.87 2.95
C VAL A 146 5.69 -7.37 4.37
N LEU A 147 4.59 -7.03 5.05
CA LEU A 147 4.60 -6.45 6.38
C LEU A 147 5.04 -7.46 7.46
N THR A 148 4.57 -8.71 7.42
CA THR A 148 4.96 -9.78 8.38
C THR A 148 6.44 -10.15 8.31
N ARG A 149 7.11 -9.90 7.19
CA ARG A 149 8.56 -10.15 7.04
C ARG A 149 9.41 -9.00 7.59
N THR A 150 8.90 -7.78 7.51
CA THR A 150 9.62 -6.57 7.92
C THR A 150 9.34 -6.24 9.38
N TYR A 151 8.12 -6.48 9.84
CA TYR A 151 7.62 -6.06 11.14
C TYR A 151 6.99 -7.23 11.90
N SER A 152 7.16 -7.24 13.23
CA SER A 152 6.39 -8.13 14.10
C SER A 152 4.96 -7.58 14.24
N ILE A 153 4.10 -7.78 13.24
CA ILE A 153 2.77 -7.15 13.16
C ILE A 153 1.81 -7.56 14.28
N TYR A 154 2.16 -8.57 15.08
CA TYR A 154 1.39 -8.99 16.26
C TYR A 154 1.88 -8.33 17.57
N GLU A 155 2.96 -7.54 17.48
CA GLU A 155 3.50 -6.73 18.57
C GLU A 155 3.14 -5.25 18.37
N PRO A 156 3.06 -4.44 19.45
CA PRO A 156 2.60 -3.06 19.37
C PRO A 156 3.43 -2.19 18.42
N GLU A 157 4.75 -2.25 18.50
CA GLU A 157 5.61 -1.45 17.63
C GLU A 157 5.51 -1.90 16.17
N GLY A 158 5.51 -3.22 15.93
CA GLY A 158 5.41 -3.74 14.57
C GLY A 158 4.06 -3.45 13.93
N MET A 159 2.97 -3.50 14.70
CA MET A 159 1.64 -3.06 14.25
C MET A 159 1.63 -1.56 13.91
N ARG A 160 2.27 -0.72 14.73
CA ARG A 160 2.39 0.72 14.47
C ARG A 160 3.14 0.99 13.19
N GLN A 161 4.29 0.34 12.99
CA GLN A 161 5.10 0.49 11.78
C GLN A 161 4.37 -0.01 10.53
N ALA A 162 3.68 -1.15 10.63
CA ALA A 162 2.81 -1.64 9.56
C ALA A 162 1.71 -0.64 9.21
N ALA A 163 1.06 -0.03 10.22
CA ALA A 163 0.08 1.01 10.00
C ALA A 163 0.69 2.25 9.33
N GLN A 164 1.89 2.68 9.73
CA GLN A 164 2.61 3.79 9.08
C GLN A 164 2.89 3.53 7.60
N GLU A 165 3.26 2.30 7.23
CA GLU A 165 3.46 1.96 5.81
C GLU A 165 2.14 1.98 5.03
N VAL A 166 1.04 1.53 5.62
CA VAL A 166 -0.30 1.60 5.00
C VAL A 166 -0.71 3.06 4.75
N VAL A 167 -0.63 3.93 5.76
CA VAL A 167 -1.07 5.34 5.58
C VAL A 167 -0.19 6.13 4.61
N LYS A 168 1.10 5.80 4.44
CA LYS A 168 1.96 6.42 3.41
C LYS A 168 1.45 6.20 1.99
N GLY A 169 0.70 5.12 1.74
CA GLY A 169 0.10 4.81 0.44
C GLY A 169 -1.11 5.68 0.09
N TYR A 170 -1.62 6.49 1.02
CA TYR A 170 -2.81 7.32 0.82
C TYR A 170 -2.46 8.79 0.62
N GLU A 171 -2.79 9.32 -0.56
CA GLU A 171 -2.83 10.76 -0.80
C GLU A 171 -4.22 11.29 -0.37
N GLY A 172 -4.31 11.86 0.84
CA GLY A 172 -5.54 12.50 1.31
C GLY A 172 -5.62 12.69 2.82
N THR A 173 -6.61 13.48 3.26
CA THR A 173 -6.91 13.72 4.69
C THR A 173 -8.38 13.41 4.97
N GLY A 174 -8.79 13.46 6.24
CA GLY A 174 -10.19 13.23 6.63
C GLY A 174 -10.60 11.78 6.80
N TRP A 175 -11.90 11.58 7.01
CA TRP A 175 -12.50 10.28 7.32
C TRP A 175 -12.35 9.25 6.19
N GLY A 176 -12.36 9.69 4.93
CA GLY A 176 -12.20 8.79 3.79
C GLY A 176 -10.83 8.09 3.75
N ALA A 177 -9.75 8.81 4.05
CA ALA A 177 -8.41 8.22 4.13
C ALA A 177 -8.23 7.37 5.41
N ASN A 178 -8.79 7.85 6.52
CA ASN A 178 -8.81 7.17 7.80
C ASN A 178 -9.46 5.78 7.73
N ASP A 179 -10.72 5.73 7.28
CA ASP A 179 -11.49 4.50 7.20
C ASP A 179 -10.85 3.51 6.23
N LYS A 180 -10.40 3.98 5.07
CA LYS A 180 -9.70 3.13 4.09
C LYS A 180 -8.45 2.49 4.68
N SER A 181 -7.61 3.27 5.35
CA SER A 181 -6.38 2.77 6.00
C SER A 181 -6.71 1.74 7.09
N PHE A 182 -7.73 2.00 7.91
CA PHE A 182 -8.17 1.08 8.95
C PHE A 182 -8.71 -0.24 8.36
N TYR A 183 -9.58 -0.18 7.35
CA TYR A 183 -10.13 -1.38 6.71
C TYR A 183 -9.10 -2.15 5.90
N GLU A 184 -8.08 -1.48 5.35
CA GLU A 184 -6.94 -2.14 4.73
C GLU A 184 -6.14 -2.94 5.76
N LEU A 185 -5.78 -2.33 6.90
CA LEU A 185 -5.16 -3.06 8.00
C LEU A 185 -6.02 -4.24 8.44
N TYR A 186 -7.30 -3.98 8.75
CA TYR A 186 -8.22 -5.00 9.27
C TYR A 186 -8.40 -6.18 8.32
N ASN A 187 -8.76 -5.93 7.06
CA ASN A 187 -9.08 -6.99 6.11
C ASN A 187 -7.84 -7.62 5.50
N GLN A 188 -6.85 -6.82 5.12
CA GLN A 188 -5.73 -7.27 4.30
C GLN A 188 -4.56 -7.75 5.13
N VAL A 189 -4.22 -7.02 6.21
CA VAL A 189 -3.08 -7.36 7.07
C VAL A 189 -3.49 -8.39 8.13
N TYR A 190 -4.67 -8.24 8.72
CA TYR A 190 -5.14 -9.08 9.81
C TYR A 190 -6.26 -10.06 9.44
N GLY A 191 -6.66 -10.14 8.16
CA GLY A 191 -7.60 -11.17 7.69
C GLY A 191 -9.01 -11.06 8.30
N GLY A 192 -9.46 -9.83 8.59
CA GLY A 192 -10.76 -9.57 9.21
C GLY A 192 -10.79 -9.86 10.72
N SER A 193 -9.64 -9.86 11.38
CA SER A 193 -9.56 -10.07 12.83
C SER A 193 -8.25 -9.56 13.40
N PHE A 194 -8.29 -8.52 14.22
CA PHE A 194 -7.12 -8.12 15.01
C PHE A 194 -6.70 -9.23 16.00
N PRO A 195 -5.39 -9.31 16.31
CA PRO A 195 -4.86 -10.36 17.17
C PRO A 195 -5.34 -10.17 18.62
N GLU A 196 -5.64 -11.29 19.27
CA GLU A 196 -5.78 -11.31 20.73
C GLU A 196 -4.43 -10.97 21.37
N TYR A 197 -4.45 -10.20 22.45
CA TYR A 197 -3.27 -9.67 23.10
C TYR A 197 -3.38 -9.80 24.61
N SER A 198 -2.41 -10.48 25.22
CA SER A 198 -2.38 -10.65 26.67
C SER A 198 -1.97 -9.35 27.35
N LEU A 199 -2.80 -8.88 28.29
CA LEU A 199 -2.43 -7.77 29.16
C LEU A 199 -1.24 -8.10 30.07
N ASP A 200 -0.87 -9.37 30.25
CA ASP A 200 0.36 -9.75 30.98
C ASP A 200 1.63 -9.21 30.32
N ASN A 201 1.57 -8.88 29.03
CA ASN A 201 2.65 -8.23 28.30
C ASN A 201 2.83 -6.73 28.69
N ILE A 202 1.88 -6.16 29.44
CA ILE A 202 1.85 -4.74 29.82
C ILE A 202 1.91 -4.58 31.35
N LEU A 203 1.05 -5.31 32.06
CA LEU A 203 0.88 -5.28 33.51
C LEU A 203 0.76 -6.72 34.00
N SER A 204 1.37 -7.09 35.12
CA SER A 204 1.17 -8.44 35.69
C SER A 204 -0.27 -8.67 36.14
N ALA A 205 -0.72 -9.94 36.14
CA ALA A 205 -2.02 -10.33 36.68
C ALA A 205 -2.24 -9.85 38.12
N GLU A 206 -1.21 -9.95 38.97
CA GLU A 206 -1.23 -9.46 40.35
C GLU A 206 -1.54 -7.96 40.43
N LYS A 207 -0.89 -7.16 39.57
CA LYS A 207 -1.10 -5.71 39.55
C LYS A 207 -2.49 -5.34 39.04
N ARG A 208 -3.01 -6.05 38.03
CA ARG A 208 -4.39 -5.85 37.55
C ARG A 208 -5.42 -6.19 38.63
N GLN A 209 -5.19 -7.26 39.38
CA GLN A 209 -6.05 -7.63 40.51
C GLN A 209 -5.96 -6.59 41.63
N ALA A 210 -4.77 -6.12 41.99
CA ALA A 210 -4.60 -5.07 43.00
C ALA A 210 -5.34 -3.77 42.62
N MET A 211 -5.28 -3.37 41.35
CA MET A 211 -6.04 -2.21 40.84
C MET A 211 -7.56 -2.41 40.96
N LEU A 212 -8.07 -3.63 40.72
CA LEU A 212 -9.49 -3.96 40.92
C LEU A 212 -9.89 -3.93 42.39
N ASP A 213 -9.05 -4.50 43.26
CA ASP A 213 -9.29 -4.54 44.70
C ASP A 213 -9.29 -3.12 45.31
N GLU A 214 -8.33 -2.27 44.91
CA GLU A 214 -8.27 -0.86 45.31
C GLU A 214 -9.51 -0.08 44.83
N PHE A 215 -9.96 -0.35 43.60
CA PHE A 215 -11.19 0.25 43.08
C PHE A 215 -12.39 -0.10 43.96
N TYR A 216 -12.59 -1.39 44.27
CA TYR A 216 -13.68 -1.82 45.13
C TYR A 216 -13.58 -1.27 46.55
N ALA A 217 -12.38 -1.16 47.11
CA ALA A 217 -12.17 -0.57 48.43
C ALA A 217 -12.56 0.92 48.47
N THR A 218 -12.32 1.65 47.37
CA THR A 218 -12.53 3.10 47.30
C THR A 218 -13.96 3.48 46.88
N HIS A 219 -14.54 2.76 45.91
CA HIS A 219 -15.81 3.12 45.27
C HIS A 219 -16.94 2.12 45.55
N GLY A 220 -16.63 0.94 46.08
CA GLY A 220 -17.59 -0.14 46.29
C GLY A 220 -17.95 -0.93 45.02
N SER A 221 -18.59 -2.08 45.20
CA SER A 221 -18.93 -3.01 44.11
C SER A 221 -20.13 -2.59 43.25
N SER A 222 -20.92 -1.60 43.70
CA SER A 222 -22.03 -1.06 42.93
C SER A 222 -21.60 0.01 41.94
N ASP A 223 -20.39 0.58 42.10
CA ASP A 223 -19.91 1.62 41.19
C ASP A 223 -19.82 1.05 39.77
N PRO A 224 -20.45 1.71 38.78
CA PRO A 224 -20.39 1.24 37.40
C PRO A 224 -18.94 1.05 36.92
N GLY A 225 -17.98 1.85 37.42
CA GLY A 225 -16.60 1.94 36.91
C GLY A 225 -15.82 0.64 37.06
N ARG A 226 -16.31 -0.28 37.90
CA ARG A 226 -15.72 -1.60 38.13
C ARG A 226 -15.52 -2.40 36.84
N PHE A 227 -16.41 -2.25 35.86
CA PHE A 227 -16.36 -3.04 34.62
C PHE A 227 -15.04 -2.85 33.85
N ARG A 228 -14.26 -1.80 34.15
CA ARG A 228 -12.94 -1.55 33.54
C ARG A 228 -11.88 -2.45 34.14
N TYR A 229 -11.87 -2.48 35.46
CA TYR A 229 -10.92 -3.26 36.22
C TYR A 229 -11.28 -4.75 36.10
N GLU A 230 -12.57 -5.09 36.15
CA GLU A 230 -13.06 -6.44 35.88
C GLU A 230 -12.69 -6.90 34.47
N SER A 231 -12.86 -6.05 33.45
CA SER A 231 -12.50 -6.46 32.09
C SER A 231 -11.01 -6.72 31.95
N MET A 232 -10.15 -5.88 32.54
CA MET A 232 -8.70 -6.09 32.59
C MET A 232 -8.27 -7.42 33.22
N VAL A 233 -9.09 -7.99 34.11
CA VAL A 233 -8.80 -9.27 34.78
C VAL A 233 -9.44 -10.45 34.06
N HIS A 234 -10.66 -10.29 33.53
CA HIS A 234 -11.50 -11.41 33.12
C HIS A 234 -11.76 -11.52 31.62
N ASN A 235 -11.55 -10.45 30.84
CA ASN A 235 -11.91 -10.44 29.43
C ASN A 235 -10.70 -10.71 28.52
N ALA A 236 -10.97 -11.32 27.36
CA ALA A 236 -10.04 -11.32 26.25
C ALA A 236 -9.85 -9.89 25.73
N HIS A 237 -8.64 -9.59 25.29
CA HIS A 237 -8.27 -8.28 24.78
C HIS A 237 -7.65 -8.38 23.40
N TYR A 238 -7.77 -7.32 22.61
CA TYR A 238 -7.26 -7.27 21.24
C TYR A 238 -6.36 -6.07 21.04
N LEU A 239 -5.28 -6.24 20.28
CA LEU A 239 -4.39 -5.16 19.87
C LEU A 239 -4.90 -4.53 18.58
N VAL A 240 -5.22 -3.24 18.61
CA VAL A 240 -5.93 -2.57 17.52
C VAL A 240 -5.21 -1.28 17.13
N PRO A 241 -5.02 -0.99 15.83
CA PRO A 241 -4.56 0.30 15.37
C PRO A 241 -5.72 1.30 15.36
N PHE A 242 -5.43 2.51 15.78
CA PHE A 242 -6.24 3.69 15.58
C PHE A 242 -5.47 4.66 14.70
N ILE A 243 -6.02 4.97 13.53
CA ILE A 243 -5.47 6.00 12.66
C ILE A 243 -6.13 7.31 13.08
N THR A 244 -5.36 8.38 13.30
CA THR A 244 -5.96 9.69 13.54
C THR A 244 -6.60 10.22 12.27
N LYS A 245 -7.73 10.88 12.39
CA LYS A 245 -8.30 11.66 11.29
C LYS A 245 -7.37 12.83 10.95
N ASP A 246 -7.34 13.23 9.68
CA ASP A 246 -6.65 14.42 9.14
C ASP A 246 -5.11 14.36 9.12
N THR A 247 -4.48 13.83 10.17
CA THR A 247 -3.01 13.68 10.26
C THR A 247 -2.52 12.26 9.96
N LEU A 248 -3.43 11.27 9.95
CA LEU A 248 -3.14 9.86 9.63
C LEU A 248 -2.02 9.23 10.48
N VAL A 249 -1.81 9.74 11.70
CA VAL A 249 -0.84 9.19 12.64
C VAL A 249 -1.41 7.92 13.28
N PRO A 250 -0.72 6.78 13.20
CA PRO A 250 -1.18 5.55 13.82
C PRO A 250 -0.81 5.48 15.31
N LEU A 251 -1.82 5.16 16.12
CA LEU A 251 -1.75 4.84 17.54
C LEU A 251 -2.14 3.38 17.72
N ILE A 252 -1.52 2.65 18.64
CA ILE A 252 -1.92 1.27 18.94
C ILE A 252 -2.58 1.25 20.30
N TYR A 253 -3.65 0.50 20.46
CA TYR A 253 -4.33 0.39 21.75
C TYR A 253 -4.84 -1.02 21.99
N VAL A 254 -5.16 -1.30 23.24
CA VAL A 254 -5.78 -2.55 23.66
C VAL A 254 -7.22 -2.28 24.06
N THR A 255 -8.13 -3.15 23.62
CA THR A 255 -9.55 -3.09 23.95
C THR A 255 -10.10 -4.47 24.28
N ASP A 256 -11.13 -4.53 25.12
CA ASP A 256 -11.92 -5.71 25.46
C ASP A 256 -13.11 -5.92 24.51
N MET A 257 -13.32 -5.02 23.55
CA MET A 257 -14.42 -5.11 22.59
C MET A 257 -14.04 -5.92 21.33
N PRO A 258 -14.96 -6.76 20.82
CA PRO A 258 -14.68 -7.61 19.67
C PRO A 258 -14.54 -6.84 18.35
N LYS A 259 -13.50 -7.21 17.61
CA LYS A 259 -13.14 -7.19 16.16
C LYS A 259 -13.66 -6.10 15.20
N ASN A 260 -14.78 -5.41 15.42
CA ASN A 260 -15.40 -4.54 14.40
C ASN A 260 -15.78 -3.15 14.91
N ALA A 261 -15.56 -2.88 16.20
CA ALA A 261 -16.10 -1.68 16.82
C ALA A 261 -15.13 -0.50 16.66
N THR A 262 -15.31 0.26 15.57
CA THR A 262 -14.64 1.53 15.37
C THR A 262 -14.97 2.47 16.54
N HIS A 263 -13.94 3.08 17.15
CA HIS A 263 -14.05 4.09 18.22
C HIS A 263 -14.52 3.57 19.58
N THR A 264 -13.84 2.58 20.14
CA THR A 264 -14.24 1.93 21.40
C THR A 264 -13.28 2.13 22.56
N ARG A 265 -13.74 1.67 23.73
CA ARG A 265 -13.10 1.72 25.05
C ARG A 265 -11.63 1.33 24.98
N VAL A 266 -10.76 2.26 25.37
CA VAL A 266 -9.31 2.04 25.48
C VAL A 266 -8.99 1.49 26.86
N THR A 267 -8.43 0.28 26.91
CA THR A 267 -7.86 -0.29 28.13
C THR A 267 -6.45 0.26 28.37
N MET A 268 -5.61 0.21 27.33
CA MET A 268 -4.24 0.73 27.31
C MET A 268 -3.92 1.33 25.95
N LEU A 269 -3.11 2.37 25.90
CA LEU A 269 -2.61 2.99 24.67
C LEU A 269 -1.10 2.81 24.57
N TYR A 270 -0.60 2.38 23.42
CA TYR A 270 0.82 2.29 23.11
C TYR A 270 1.22 3.42 22.16
N TYR A 271 2.27 4.15 22.54
CA TYR A 271 2.88 5.18 21.70
C TYR A 271 4.37 5.30 22.02
N ASN A 272 5.22 5.29 20.98
CA ASN A 272 6.68 5.42 21.08
C ASN A 272 7.30 4.59 22.23
N PHE A 273 7.15 3.27 22.17
CA PHE A 273 7.70 2.31 23.15
C PHE A 273 7.18 2.43 24.57
N THR A 274 6.11 3.21 24.78
CA THR A 274 5.52 3.43 26.10
C THR A 274 4.04 3.06 26.09
N TRP A 275 3.63 2.30 27.09
CA TRP A 275 2.22 2.04 27.39
C TRP A 275 1.67 3.10 28.34
N TYR A 276 0.46 3.56 28.07
CA TYR A 276 -0.26 4.58 28.83
C TYR A 276 -1.62 4.06 29.26
N TYR A 277 -1.96 4.36 30.51
CA TYR A 277 -3.24 4.07 31.14
C TYR A 277 -4.09 5.35 31.23
N PRO A 278 -5.34 5.36 30.74
CA PRO A 278 -6.21 6.53 30.83
C PRO A 278 -6.73 6.76 32.26
N VAL A 279 -6.68 7.99 32.79
CA VAL A 279 -6.96 8.30 34.21
C VAL A 279 -8.41 8.69 34.48
N LYS A 280 -9.04 9.47 33.59
CA LYS A 280 -10.41 10.00 33.76
C LYS A 280 -11.41 9.35 32.79
N ASP A 281 -12.68 9.41 33.19
CA ASP A 281 -13.91 9.14 32.44
C ASP A 281 -14.07 7.84 31.62
N TRP A 282 -15.31 7.39 31.63
CA TRP A 282 -15.83 6.38 30.75
C TRP A 282 -15.74 6.85 29.31
N GLY A 283 -14.88 6.20 28.53
CA GLY A 283 -14.76 6.48 27.11
C GLY A 283 -13.84 7.65 26.81
N TYR A 284 -12.55 7.53 27.14
CA TYR A 284 -11.54 8.11 26.24
C TYR A 284 -11.65 7.39 24.91
N PHE A 285 -12.56 7.91 24.10
CA PHE A 285 -12.66 7.58 22.71
C PHE A 285 -11.40 8.18 22.08
N LEU A 286 -10.71 7.34 21.32
CA LEU A 286 -9.57 7.73 20.50
C LEU A 286 -9.82 8.94 19.55
N PRO A 287 -11.06 9.33 19.16
CA PRO A 287 -11.32 10.59 18.48
C PRO A 287 -10.75 11.83 19.16
N GLY A 288 -10.42 11.81 20.46
CA GLY A 288 -9.67 12.89 21.11
C GLY A 288 -8.23 13.09 20.60
N PHE A 289 -7.73 12.17 19.76
CA PHE A 289 -6.46 12.26 19.04
C PHE A 289 -6.63 12.63 17.55
N ASN A 290 -7.86 12.75 17.05
CA ASN A 290 -8.10 13.17 15.67
C ASN A 290 -7.53 14.57 15.41
N GLY A 291 -6.85 14.72 14.28
CA GLY A 291 -6.22 15.96 13.85
C GLY A 291 -4.89 16.26 14.54
N LEU A 292 -4.42 15.42 15.47
CA LEU A 292 -3.17 15.66 16.19
C LEU A 292 -1.95 15.13 15.41
N THR A 293 -0.89 15.91 15.35
CA THR A 293 0.43 15.44 14.85
C THR A 293 1.12 14.55 15.89
N ASP A 294 2.24 13.91 15.50
CA ASP A 294 3.06 13.15 16.45
C ASP A 294 3.50 14.00 17.65
N GLU A 295 3.91 15.25 17.44
CA GLU A 295 4.31 16.14 18.55
C GLU A 295 3.14 16.45 19.49
N GLU A 296 1.94 16.70 18.95
CA GLU A 296 0.75 17.01 19.74
C GLU A 296 0.23 15.80 20.50
N ILE A 297 0.33 14.61 19.91
CA ILE A 297 0.04 13.34 20.59
C ILE A 297 1.00 13.15 21.77
N ALA A 298 2.32 13.33 21.55
CA ALA A 298 3.31 13.22 22.61
C ALA A 298 3.04 14.21 23.75
N ALA A 299 2.69 15.45 23.42
CA ALA A 299 2.31 16.47 24.40
C ALA A 299 1.06 16.06 25.19
N LYS A 300 0.02 15.54 24.51
CA LYS A 300 -1.21 15.06 25.17
C LYS A 300 -0.96 13.90 26.12
N LEU A 301 -0.07 12.97 25.75
CA LEU A 301 0.30 11.82 26.58
C LEU A 301 1.23 12.18 27.74
N SER A 302 1.81 13.38 27.75
CA SER A 302 2.57 13.90 28.88
C SER A 302 1.69 14.46 30.01
N ASP A 303 0.40 14.72 29.74
CA ASP A 303 -0.56 15.14 30.75
C ASP A 303 -0.96 13.95 31.65
N THR A 304 -0.23 13.79 32.75
CA THR A 304 -0.46 12.75 33.76
C THR A 304 -1.80 12.82 34.48
N THR A 305 -2.56 13.91 34.31
CA THR A 305 -3.94 13.99 34.81
C THR A 305 -4.94 13.24 33.92
N GLN A 306 -4.52 12.90 32.69
CA GLN A 306 -5.31 12.16 31.69
C GLN A 306 -4.69 10.82 31.31
N TRP A 307 -3.36 10.74 31.23
CA TRP A 307 -2.64 9.54 30.80
C TRP A 307 -1.45 9.26 31.72
N ILE A 308 -1.44 8.11 32.38
CA ILE A 308 -0.32 7.68 33.23
C ILE A 308 0.51 6.66 32.46
N PRO A 309 1.83 6.88 32.27
CA PRO A 309 2.71 5.82 31.80
C PRO A 309 2.61 4.59 32.70
N VAL A 310 2.44 3.41 32.13
CA VAL A 310 2.26 2.15 32.90
C VAL A 310 3.41 1.88 33.87
N SER A 311 4.62 2.32 33.53
CA SER A 311 5.80 2.26 34.39
C SER A 311 5.67 3.09 35.68
N GLN A 312 4.74 4.04 35.72
CA GLN A 312 4.45 4.91 36.87
C GLN A 312 3.19 4.49 37.65
N LEU A 313 2.41 3.52 37.16
CA LEU A 313 1.32 2.94 37.94
C LEU A 313 1.93 2.30 39.19
N ARG A 314 1.41 2.64 40.35
CA ARG A 314 1.83 2.04 41.63
C ARG A 314 1.04 0.78 41.91
#